data_AF-A0A6M5Y5I3-F1
#
_entry.id   AF-A0A6M5Y5I3-F1
#
_cell.length_a   1.000
_cell.length_b   1.000
_cell.length_c   1.000
_cell.angle_alpha   90.00
_cell.angle_beta   90.00
_cell.angle_gamma   90.00
#
_symmetry.space_group_name_H-M   'P 1'
#
loop_
_entity.id
_entity.type
_entity.pdbx_description
1 polymer ?
#
loop_
_entity_poly.entity_id
_entity_poly.type
_entity_poly.pdbx_seq_one_letter_code
_entity_poly.pdbx_strand_id
1 'polypeptide(L)'
;MEQRQPNEPNDLRNDPPAGPDPEARPDDTQPSQPQAEAEQPTGSQPGPTERRENRQPNGRNNPPGNRPDGQRPEGQRQNGPNPRDNRQRENRNSRDAGPRDAKPQDEATGQPENRQRENRNDRDRNNPPREREAQMERDGSEMPRGADTSGFDRPERSSRQGGRDLGNESGESSGREDRLVIGISLGDYNGIGPEVILKALQYNRLQKICTPVIYGSMRVLNRYRNLLNMKDWNLNGAPTIGQISHKMTNVITCWPDQNQDIQPGQVTPEAGQAAFACLQRAVDDLKEGKLDALVTAPINKYNIQSEEFKFPGHTEYLAQEFGVPDNLMFMVSETLRVGVVTGHVPLGRVRQNITRDRIAQKLTLMMQSLKQDFGIEKPKIAVLGLNPHAGEEGLLGNEEQDIIKPLLAEWRNKGQLVFGPYPADGFFGTRGYKKFDAVLAMYHDQGLIPFKSIAFEEGVNFTAGMPVVRTSPDHGTAYDIAGKDLADETSMLQAIYTAVDVARQRREYMELEAGALK
;
A
#
# COMPACT_ATOMS: atom_id res chain seq x y z
N MET A 1 14.21 3.31 5.17
CA MET A 1 14.96 2.34 6.00
C MET A 1 14.58 0.95 5.52
N GLU A 2 15.35 0.41 4.57
CA GLU A 2 15.24 -0.99 4.15
C GLU A 2 16.35 -1.78 4.86
N GLN A 3 16.04 -3.01 5.21
CA GLN A 3 16.72 -3.83 6.20
C GLN A 3 18.22 -4.01 5.90
N ARG A 4 19.09 -3.72 6.88
CA ARG A 4 20.49 -4.16 6.85
C ARG A 4 20.56 -5.65 7.20
N GLN A 5 21.20 -6.42 6.36
CA GLN A 5 21.56 -7.82 6.62
C GLN A 5 22.52 -7.89 7.84
N PRO A 6 22.38 -8.87 8.75
CA PRO A 6 23.44 -9.19 9.70
C PRO A 6 24.57 -9.94 8.99
N ASN A 7 25.81 -9.46 9.17
CA ASN A 7 27.04 -10.07 8.66
C ASN A 7 27.27 -11.47 9.27
N GLU A 8 27.55 -12.47 8.45
CA GLU A 8 28.29 -13.68 8.85
C GLU A 8 29.79 -13.49 8.60
N PRO A 9 30.68 -14.17 9.36
CA PRO A 9 32.13 -13.99 9.23
C PRO A 9 32.68 -14.71 7.99
N ASN A 10 33.49 -13.97 7.23
CA ASN A 10 34.33 -14.47 6.14
C ASN A 10 35.37 -15.47 6.68
N ASP A 11 35.36 -16.69 6.13
CA ASP A 11 36.51 -17.60 6.21
C ASP A 11 37.11 -17.84 4.83
N LEU A 12 38.44 -17.87 4.82
CA LEU A 12 39.33 -17.65 3.69
C LEU A 12 39.59 -18.91 2.84
N ARG A 13 39.69 -18.67 1.52
CA ARG A 13 40.60 -19.29 0.51
C ARG A 13 40.38 -20.76 0.10
N ASN A 14 40.18 -20.96 -1.21
CA ASN A 14 41.06 -21.77 -2.06
C ASN A 14 40.74 -21.53 -3.55
N ASP A 15 41.75 -21.09 -4.31
CA ASP A 15 41.73 -20.97 -5.78
C ASP A 15 41.82 -22.35 -6.46
N PRO A 16 41.19 -22.57 -7.62
CA PRO A 16 41.56 -23.64 -8.54
C PRO A 16 42.41 -23.11 -9.73
N PRO A 17 43.36 -23.89 -10.26
CA PRO A 17 44.24 -23.45 -11.33
C PRO A 17 43.65 -23.66 -12.73
N ALA A 18 44.25 -22.92 -13.67
CA ALA A 18 43.98 -22.81 -15.10
C ALA A 18 44.00 -24.13 -15.88
N GLY A 19 43.21 -24.20 -16.96
CA GLY A 19 43.18 -25.31 -17.91
C GLY A 19 44.28 -25.26 -18.98
N PRO A 20 44.19 -26.16 -19.98
CA PRO A 20 44.62 -25.84 -21.33
C PRO A 20 43.56 -26.20 -22.40
N ASP A 21 43.79 -25.63 -23.58
CA ASP A 21 42.93 -25.46 -24.76
C ASP A 21 43.10 -26.66 -25.77
N PRO A 22 42.63 -26.62 -27.04
CA PRO A 22 41.62 -27.54 -27.60
C PRO A 22 42.13 -28.47 -28.72
N GLU A 23 41.39 -29.53 -29.09
CA GLU A 23 41.39 -30.08 -30.48
C GLU A 23 40.35 -31.19 -30.74
N ALA A 24 39.87 -31.21 -31.99
CA ALA A 24 39.31 -32.31 -32.80
C ALA A 24 37.84 -32.81 -32.61
N ARG A 25 37.02 -32.50 -33.64
CA ARG A 25 35.86 -33.24 -34.20
C ARG A 25 36.33 -34.55 -34.91
N PRO A 26 35.51 -35.52 -35.38
CA PRO A 26 34.11 -35.38 -35.88
C PRO A 26 33.13 -36.56 -35.64
N ASP A 27 31.89 -36.36 -36.14
CA ASP A 27 30.84 -37.27 -36.65
C ASP A 27 30.52 -38.58 -35.90
N ASP A 28 29.24 -38.87 -35.62
CA ASP A 28 28.28 -39.34 -36.62
C ASP A 28 26.86 -39.60 -36.04
N THR A 29 25.87 -39.52 -36.92
CA THR A 29 24.54 -40.18 -36.92
C THR A 29 23.42 -39.80 -35.92
N GLN A 30 22.36 -39.23 -36.51
CA GLN A 30 20.95 -39.08 -36.06
C GLN A 30 20.18 -40.45 -36.03
N PRO A 31 18.82 -40.49 -35.99
CA PRO A 31 17.86 -40.12 -34.94
C PRO A 31 16.85 -41.27 -34.66
N SER A 32 15.95 -41.15 -33.67
CA SER A 32 14.49 -41.45 -33.78
C SER A 32 13.76 -41.48 -32.42
N GLN A 33 12.54 -40.93 -32.42
CA GLN A 33 11.55 -40.86 -31.34
C GLN A 33 10.57 -42.08 -31.40
N PRO A 34 9.29 -42.03 -30.92
CA PRO A 34 8.81 -42.46 -29.59
C PRO A 34 7.60 -43.45 -29.68
N GLN A 35 6.99 -43.86 -28.54
CA GLN A 35 5.56 -44.31 -28.38
C GLN A 35 5.32 -44.68 -26.88
N ALA A 36 4.31 -44.16 -26.15
CA ALA A 36 2.85 -44.48 -26.10
C ALA A 36 2.59 -45.92 -25.56
N GLU A 37 1.65 -46.31 -24.67
CA GLU A 37 0.24 -45.98 -24.32
C GLU A 37 -0.05 -46.50 -22.87
N ALA A 38 -0.88 -45.85 -22.01
CA ALA A 38 -2.31 -46.06 -21.69
C ALA A 38 -2.75 -47.44 -21.12
N GLU A 39 -3.42 -47.46 -19.95
CA GLU A 39 -4.69 -48.18 -19.63
C GLU A 39 -5.12 -48.05 -18.13
N GLN A 40 -6.43 -47.83 -17.91
CA GLN A 40 -7.22 -48.13 -16.68
C GLN A 40 -8.10 -49.40 -16.98
N PRO A 41 -9.06 -49.96 -16.16
CA PRO A 41 -9.66 -49.54 -14.87
C PRO A 41 -10.04 -50.70 -13.89
N THR A 42 -10.99 -50.44 -12.96
CA THR A 42 -11.79 -51.32 -12.05
C THR A 42 -11.19 -51.53 -10.64
N GLY A 43 -11.89 -51.56 -9.50
CA GLY A 43 -13.30 -51.45 -9.09
C GLY A 43 -13.49 -52.12 -7.71
N SER A 44 -14.46 -51.65 -6.90
CA SER A 44 -15.16 -52.35 -5.79
C SER A 44 -14.73 -52.13 -4.31
N GLN A 45 -15.68 -51.64 -3.49
CA GLN A 45 -15.76 -51.82 -2.01
C GLN A 45 -16.33 -53.23 -1.67
N PRO A 46 -16.23 -53.71 -0.40
CA PRO A 46 -17.34 -53.52 0.56
C PRO A 46 -16.89 -53.30 2.04
N GLY A 47 -17.84 -52.88 2.89
CA GLY A 47 -17.69 -52.62 4.34
C GLY A 47 -17.84 -53.83 5.29
N PRO A 48 -18.42 -53.67 6.50
CA PRO A 48 -17.70 -53.81 7.78
C PRO A 48 -18.19 -54.95 8.71
N THR A 49 -17.43 -55.26 9.77
CA THR A 49 -17.81 -56.23 10.82
C THR A 49 -17.52 -55.76 12.26
N GLU A 50 -18.62 -55.65 13.03
CA GLU A 50 -18.88 -56.14 14.41
C GLU A 50 -17.97 -55.75 15.60
N ARG A 51 -18.49 -54.95 16.54
CA ARG A 51 -19.10 -55.30 17.86
C ARG A 51 -18.13 -55.94 18.88
N ARG A 52 -17.97 -55.25 20.04
CA ARG A 52 -18.34 -55.82 21.36
C ARG A 52 -18.35 -54.79 22.49
N GLU A 53 -19.35 -54.96 23.35
CA GLU A 53 -19.73 -54.22 24.55
C GLU A 53 -18.77 -54.48 25.72
N ASN A 54 -18.58 -53.52 26.64
CA ASN A 54 -19.08 -53.64 28.02
C ASN A 54 -18.78 -52.42 28.93
N ARG A 55 -19.88 -51.85 29.45
CA ARG A 55 -20.18 -51.48 30.85
C ARG A 55 -19.19 -50.65 31.70
N GLN A 56 -19.66 -49.45 32.07
CA GLN A 56 -19.33 -48.68 33.29
C GLN A 56 -19.75 -49.44 34.58
N PRO A 57 -19.30 -49.01 35.78
CA PRO A 57 -20.14 -48.06 36.54
C PRO A 57 -19.39 -46.96 37.34
N ASN A 58 -20.19 -45.96 37.73
CA ASN A 58 -19.94 -44.79 38.58
C ASN A 58 -19.26 -45.04 39.95
N GLY A 59 -18.62 -43.98 40.49
CA GLY A 59 -18.39 -43.84 41.94
C GLY A 59 -17.74 -42.50 42.35
N ARG A 60 -18.52 -41.60 42.97
CA ARG A 60 -18.08 -40.38 43.68
C ARG A 60 -17.43 -40.74 45.04
N ASN A 61 -16.44 -39.98 45.51
CA ASN A 61 -16.37 -39.34 46.84
C ASN A 61 -14.97 -38.74 47.16
N ASN A 62 -14.98 -37.56 47.81
CA ASN A 62 -13.87 -36.85 48.47
C ASN A 62 -14.09 -36.95 50.01
N PRO A 63 -13.23 -36.40 50.90
CA PRO A 63 -11.82 -36.69 51.27
C PRO A 63 -11.73 -37.13 52.78
N PRO A 64 -10.54 -37.16 53.43
CA PRO A 64 -10.24 -36.09 54.41
C PRO A 64 -8.74 -35.70 54.52
N GLY A 65 -8.47 -34.56 55.17
CA GLY A 65 -7.13 -33.98 55.33
C GLY A 65 -6.37 -34.37 56.59
N ASN A 66 -5.14 -33.85 56.70
CA ASN A 66 -4.47 -33.53 57.97
C ASN A 66 -3.25 -32.60 57.73
N ARG A 67 -3.21 -31.51 58.50
CA ARG A 67 -2.03 -30.71 58.93
C ARG A 67 -1.84 -31.01 60.44
N PRO A 68 -0.67 -30.78 61.11
CA PRO A 68 -0.32 -29.43 61.62
C PRO A 68 1.19 -29.09 61.82
N ASP A 69 1.44 -27.76 61.96
CA ASP A 69 2.45 -26.99 62.76
C ASP A 69 3.97 -27.29 62.66
N GLY A 70 4.93 -26.38 62.79
CA GLY A 70 5.12 -24.94 63.13
C GLY A 70 6.64 -24.65 62.88
N GLN A 71 7.23 -23.45 62.78
CA GLN A 71 7.35 -22.33 63.73
C GLN A 71 8.16 -21.18 63.06
N ARG A 72 7.88 -19.93 63.44
CA ARG A 72 8.79 -18.74 63.34
C ARG A 72 9.53 -18.55 64.69
N PRO A 73 10.59 -17.72 64.81
CA PRO A 73 10.47 -16.27 65.16
C PRO A 73 11.52 -15.35 64.45
N GLU A 74 11.22 -14.11 64.00
CA GLU A 74 11.25 -12.76 64.65
C GLU A 74 12.62 -12.04 64.85
N GLY A 75 12.62 -10.72 64.54
CA GLY A 75 13.58 -9.66 64.94
C GLY A 75 13.80 -8.59 63.85
N GLN A 76 13.02 -7.50 63.71
CA GLN A 76 13.11 -6.14 64.33
C GLN A 76 14.51 -5.47 64.19
N ARG A 77 14.76 -4.20 63.79
CA ARG A 77 14.19 -2.86 64.12
C ARG A 77 14.64 -1.79 63.06
N GLN A 78 13.77 -0.89 62.60
CA GLN A 78 13.55 0.56 62.95
C GLN A 78 14.64 1.60 62.53
N ASN A 79 14.25 2.62 61.72
CA ASN A 79 14.13 4.07 62.06
C ASN A 79 14.17 5.00 60.82
N GLY A 80 13.25 5.97 60.72
CA GLY A 80 13.17 7.03 59.69
C GLY A 80 14.11 8.23 59.94
N PRO A 81 13.82 9.49 59.51
CA PRO A 81 12.68 10.04 58.74
C PRO A 81 13.09 10.99 57.57
N ASN A 82 12.08 11.52 56.87
CA ASN A 82 12.12 12.56 55.81
C ASN A 82 12.56 13.94 56.38
N PRO A 83 13.00 14.92 55.55
CA PRO A 83 12.07 16.04 55.28
C PRO A 83 12.16 16.70 53.89
N ARG A 84 11.06 17.38 53.58
CA ARG A 84 10.76 18.35 52.52
C ARG A 84 11.85 19.43 52.35
N ASP A 85 12.05 19.93 51.13
CA ASP A 85 11.84 21.38 50.89
C ASP A 85 11.61 21.78 49.43
N ASN A 86 10.92 22.90 49.30
CA ASN A 86 10.34 23.58 48.15
C ASN A 86 11.30 24.68 47.64
N ARG A 87 11.30 25.00 46.32
CA ARG A 87 11.66 26.30 45.67
C ARG A 87 11.83 26.08 44.15
N GLN A 88 10.87 26.48 43.31
CA GLN A 88 10.74 27.79 42.64
C GLN A 88 11.98 28.30 41.88
N ARG A 89 11.78 28.42 40.55
CA ARG A 89 12.24 29.44 39.57
C ARG A 89 13.71 29.87 39.57
N GLU A 90 14.35 29.75 38.40
CA GLU A 90 14.83 30.95 37.66
C GLU A 90 15.25 30.63 36.21
N ASN A 91 14.79 31.49 35.30
CA ASN A 91 15.32 31.73 33.96
C ASN A 91 16.81 32.12 34.02
N ARG A 92 17.60 31.76 32.98
CA ARG A 92 18.56 32.68 32.33
C ARG A 92 19.16 32.12 31.04
N ASN A 93 19.03 32.94 29.99
CA ASN A 93 19.83 33.00 28.78
C ASN A 93 21.26 33.51 29.06
N SER A 94 22.25 33.00 28.32
CA SER A 94 23.48 33.69 27.87
C SER A 94 24.33 32.67 27.09
N ARG A 95 24.44 32.73 25.75
CA ARG A 95 25.40 33.52 24.95
C ARG A 95 26.74 33.73 25.63
N ASP A 96 27.79 33.12 25.08
CA ASP A 96 29.15 33.66 25.23
C ASP A 96 30.01 33.37 23.99
N ALA A 97 30.89 34.32 23.67
CA ALA A 97 31.67 34.43 22.44
C ALA A 97 33.15 34.74 22.76
N GLY A 98 34.06 34.12 21.99
CA GLY A 98 35.46 34.58 21.78
C GLY A 98 36.48 34.19 22.87
N PRO A 99 37.80 34.24 22.57
CA PRO A 99 38.46 35.22 21.70
C PRO A 99 39.46 34.67 20.64
N ARG A 100 39.99 35.60 19.81
CA ARG A 100 40.99 35.46 18.72
C ARG A 100 42.41 35.87 19.18
N ASP A 101 43.43 35.41 18.44
CA ASP A 101 44.70 36.07 17.98
C ASP A 101 45.72 34.96 17.60
N ALA A 102 46.64 34.99 16.62
CA ALA A 102 47.30 36.02 15.80
C ALA A 102 47.91 35.41 14.48
N LYS A 103 48.29 36.28 13.53
CA LYS A 103 49.14 36.03 12.31
C LYS A 103 50.62 36.42 12.58
N PRO A 104 51.59 36.08 11.69
CA PRO A 104 52.18 37.03 10.70
C PRO A 104 52.46 36.41 9.28
N GLN A 105 52.25 37.09 8.12
CA GLN A 105 53.17 37.91 7.24
C GLN A 105 54.36 37.13 6.61
N ASP A 106 54.86 37.33 5.36
CA ASP A 106 54.61 38.19 4.18
C ASP A 106 55.44 37.68 2.96
N GLU A 107 55.17 38.22 1.75
CA GLU A 107 56.02 38.45 0.52
C GLU A 107 55.34 38.03 -0.81
N ALA A 108 54.77 38.96 -1.61
CA ALA A 108 55.38 39.84 -2.65
C ALA A 108 55.55 39.10 -4.01
N THR A 109 55.13 39.52 -5.22
CA THR A 109 55.11 40.82 -5.93
C THR A 109 54.30 40.71 -7.25
N GLY A 110 53.89 41.83 -7.87
CA GLY A 110 53.72 41.94 -9.34
C GLY A 110 52.37 42.47 -9.88
N GLN A 111 52.39 43.69 -10.43
CA GLN A 111 51.26 44.52 -10.91
C GLN A 111 51.40 44.79 -12.46
N PRO A 112 50.65 45.68 -13.17
CA PRO A 112 49.43 45.38 -13.96
C PRO A 112 49.39 45.99 -15.41
N GLU A 113 48.18 46.01 -16.01
CA GLU A 113 47.66 46.89 -17.10
C GLU A 113 48.05 46.68 -18.59
N ASN A 114 47.02 46.59 -19.48
CA ASN A 114 46.87 47.58 -20.56
C ASN A 114 45.47 47.61 -21.22
N ARG A 115 45.03 48.82 -21.59
CA ARG A 115 43.86 49.17 -22.43
C ARG A 115 44.25 49.15 -23.91
N GLN A 116 43.29 48.96 -24.83
CA GLN A 116 43.16 49.79 -26.06
C GLN A 116 41.85 49.53 -26.85
N ARG A 117 41.43 50.58 -27.55
CA ARG A 117 40.22 50.79 -28.39
C ARG A 117 40.58 50.72 -29.90
N GLU A 118 39.52 50.81 -30.73
CA GLU A 118 39.44 51.17 -32.18
C GLU A 118 39.46 49.99 -33.17
N ASN A 119 38.75 49.92 -34.32
CA ASN A 119 37.89 50.79 -35.16
C ASN A 119 37.08 49.86 -36.12
N ARG A 120 35.75 50.01 -36.31
CA ARG A 120 34.99 50.57 -37.48
C ARG A 120 35.01 49.86 -38.86
N ASN A 121 33.79 49.82 -39.45
CA ASN A 121 33.30 49.61 -40.85
C ASN A 121 33.15 48.14 -41.34
N ASP A 122 32.11 47.72 -42.10
CA ASP A 122 31.06 48.37 -42.91
C ASP A 122 29.83 47.42 -43.14
N ARG A 123 28.62 48.01 -43.30
CA ARG A 123 27.43 47.70 -44.18
C ARG A 123 26.94 46.24 -44.39
N ASP A 124 25.65 45.88 -44.36
CA ASP A 124 24.44 46.38 -45.08
C ASP A 124 23.15 46.04 -44.29
N ARG A 125 22.23 46.99 -44.01
CA ARG A 125 20.98 47.33 -44.75
C ARG A 125 19.97 46.18 -44.99
N ASN A 126 18.91 46.12 -44.19
CA ASN A 126 17.56 46.67 -44.53
C ASN A 126 16.45 46.16 -43.60
N ASN A 127 15.74 47.10 -42.98
CA ASN A 127 14.36 46.95 -42.51
C ASN A 127 13.69 48.34 -42.67
N PRO A 128 12.40 48.44 -43.03
CA PRO A 128 11.52 49.38 -42.32
C PRO A 128 10.02 48.93 -42.29
N PRO A 129 9.07 49.72 -41.74
CA PRO A 129 8.92 50.10 -40.33
C PRO A 129 7.47 49.90 -39.81
N ARG A 130 7.23 50.22 -38.52
CA ARG A 130 5.89 50.34 -37.89
C ARG A 130 5.34 51.79 -37.94
N GLU A 131 4.03 51.87 -37.73
CA GLU A 131 3.17 52.98 -37.23
C GLU A 131 2.42 53.88 -38.25
N ARG A 132 1.07 53.87 -38.20
CA ARG A 132 0.23 54.96 -37.62
C ARG A 132 -1.29 54.71 -37.75
N GLU A 133 -2.01 55.42 -36.88
CA GLU A 133 -3.45 55.46 -36.56
C GLU A 133 -4.40 55.87 -37.71
N ALA A 134 -5.69 55.49 -37.62
CA ALA A 134 -6.84 56.42 -37.57
C ALA A 134 -8.20 55.69 -37.58
N GLN A 135 -9.10 56.15 -36.71
CA GLN A 135 -10.54 55.88 -36.66
C GLN A 135 -11.28 56.66 -37.77
N MET A 136 -12.43 56.15 -38.21
CA MET A 136 -13.51 56.95 -38.80
C MET A 136 -14.88 56.45 -38.32
N GLU A 137 -15.77 57.41 -38.17
CA GLU A 137 -17.00 57.47 -37.37
C GLU A 137 -18.21 57.74 -38.30
N ARG A 138 -19.43 57.39 -37.84
CA ARG A 138 -20.81 57.84 -38.24
C ARG A 138 -21.48 57.12 -39.41
N ASP A 139 -22.78 56.89 -39.46
CA ASP A 139 -24.00 57.45 -38.83
C ASP A 139 -25.10 56.33 -38.90
N GLY A 140 -26.16 56.17 -38.09
CA GLY A 140 -27.13 57.12 -37.52
C GLY A 140 -28.55 56.81 -38.05
N SER A 141 -29.57 56.83 -37.16
CA SER A 141 -31.05 56.77 -37.37
C SER A 141 -31.72 55.38 -37.53
N GLU A 142 -32.89 55.06 -36.95
CA GLU A 142 -33.84 55.76 -36.07
C GLU A 142 -34.86 54.73 -35.49
N MET A 143 -35.42 55.02 -34.31
CA MET A 143 -36.57 54.32 -33.70
C MET A 143 -37.90 54.78 -34.31
N PRO A 144 -39.02 54.05 -34.09
CA PRO A 144 -40.04 54.66 -33.23
C PRO A 144 -40.77 53.69 -32.28
N ARG A 145 -41.35 54.29 -31.21
CA ARG A 145 -42.25 53.68 -30.21
C ARG A 145 -43.71 53.67 -30.70
N GLY A 146 -44.52 52.72 -30.23
CA GLY A 146 -45.97 52.95 -30.08
C GLY A 146 -46.89 51.71 -30.01
N ALA A 147 -47.36 51.40 -28.79
CA ALA A 147 -48.71 50.97 -28.37
C ALA A 147 -49.37 49.62 -28.78
N ASP A 148 -50.21 49.14 -27.82
CA ASP A 148 -51.26 48.11 -27.86
C ASP A 148 -50.83 46.62 -27.87
N THR A 149 -51.42 45.66 -27.12
CA THR A 149 -52.68 45.51 -26.34
C THR A 149 -52.61 44.26 -25.45
N SER A 150 -53.39 44.21 -24.36
CA SER A 150 -53.98 43.01 -23.68
C SER A 150 -53.04 41.92 -23.14
N GLY A 151 -53.19 41.30 -21.97
CA GLY A 151 -54.32 41.13 -21.06
C GLY A 151 -54.16 39.75 -20.38
N PHE A 152 -54.68 39.65 -19.15
CA PHE A 152 -54.97 38.46 -18.35
C PHE A 152 -54.00 38.02 -17.23
N ASP A 153 -54.50 38.40 -16.05
CA ASP A 153 -54.13 38.11 -14.68
C ASP A 153 -54.07 36.62 -14.30
N ARG A 154 -53.14 36.35 -13.37
CA ARG A 154 -53.23 35.29 -12.37
C ARG A 154 -54.25 35.67 -11.29
N PRO A 155 -54.86 34.70 -10.60
CA PRO A 155 -55.26 34.91 -9.22
C PRO A 155 -54.46 34.04 -8.26
N GLU A 156 -54.01 34.67 -7.18
CA GLU A 156 -53.55 34.02 -5.95
C GLU A 156 -54.74 33.58 -5.05
N ARG A 157 -54.39 32.72 -4.08
CA ARG A 157 -55.03 32.40 -2.78
C ARG A 157 -56.14 31.34 -2.77
N SER A 158 -55.92 30.26 -2.02
CA SER A 158 -56.34 30.24 -0.62
C SER A 158 -55.89 28.96 0.10
N SER A 159 -55.62 29.13 1.38
CA SER A 159 -55.37 28.14 2.42
C SER A 159 -56.62 27.28 2.70
N ARG A 160 -56.44 25.96 2.76
CA ARG A 160 -57.32 25.06 3.52
C ARG A 160 -56.50 24.01 4.26
N GLN A 161 -56.64 24.05 5.59
CA GLN A 161 -56.27 23.00 6.54
C GLN A 161 -57.03 21.71 6.21
N GLY A 162 -56.33 20.59 6.35
CA GLY A 162 -56.88 19.24 6.35
C GLY A 162 -55.84 18.30 6.92
N GLY A 163 -55.85 18.12 8.23
CA GLY A 163 -54.94 17.25 8.96
C GLY A 163 -55.05 15.80 8.50
N ARG A 164 -53.89 15.16 8.35
CA ARG A 164 -53.74 13.72 8.41
C ARG A 164 -52.50 13.43 9.23
N ASP A 165 -52.73 12.68 10.30
CA ASP A 165 -51.74 12.10 11.21
C ASP A 165 -50.50 11.62 10.46
N LEU A 166 -49.36 12.22 10.76
CA LEU A 166 -48.06 11.63 10.47
C LEU A 166 -47.61 10.94 11.75
N GLY A 167 -47.88 9.64 11.80
CA GLY A 167 -47.23 8.71 12.71
C GLY A 167 -45.72 8.88 12.59
N ASN A 168 -45.12 9.19 13.73
CA ASN A 168 -43.70 9.28 13.95
C ASN A 168 -43.09 7.87 13.84
N GLU A 169 -42.71 7.45 12.63
CA GLU A 169 -41.87 6.27 12.42
C GLU A 169 -40.45 6.70 12.06
N SER A 170 -39.64 6.78 13.10
CA SER A 170 -38.18 6.60 13.15
C SER A 170 -37.47 6.27 11.83
N GLY A 171 -36.99 7.32 11.14
CA GLY A 171 -36.01 7.22 10.06
C GLY A 171 -34.58 6.99 10.57
N GLU A 172 -34.31 5.84 11.20
CA GLU A 172 -32.95 5.50 11.68
C GLU A 172 -32.47 4.08 11.34
N SER A 173 -33.23 3.28 10.59
CA SER A 173 -32.86 1.88 10.30
C SER A 173 -32.23 1.63 8.92
N SER A 174 -32.36 2.52 7.93
CA SER A 174 -31.84 2.26 6.57
C SER A 174 -30.36 2.60 6.35
N GLY A 175 -29.71 3.32 7.27
CA GLY A 175 -28.31 3.75 7.11
C GLY A 175 -27.26 2.84 7.78
N ARG A 176 -27.68 1.73 8.40
CA ARG A 176 -26.80 0.87 9.22
C ARG A 176 -26.34 -0.41 8.52
N GLU A 177 -27.11 -0.93 7.55
CA GLU A 177 -26.78 -2.15 6.80
C GLU A 177 -25.78 -1.92 5.66
N ASP A 178 -25.45 -0.66 5.34
CA ASP A 178 -24.67 -0.30 4.15
C ASP A 178 -23.23 0.15 4.44
N ARG A 179 -22.77 -0.03 5.68
CA ARG A 179 -21.40 0.35 6.06
C ARG A 179 -20.40 -0.71 5.64
N LEU A 180 -19.42 -0.30 4.85
CA LEU A 180 -18.29 -1.15 4.44
C LEU A 180 -17.60 -1.76 5.67
N VAL A 181 -17.36 -3.07 5.63
CA VAL A 181 -16.61 -3.81 6.63
C VAL A 181 -15.18 -4.01 6.13
N ILE A 182 -14.21 -3.44 6.85
CA ILE A 182 -12.81 -3.44 6.44
C ILE A 182 -12.03 -4.33 7.40
N GLY A 183 -11.55 -5.46 6.89
CA GLY A 183 -10.67 -6.36 7.63
C GLY A 183 -9.25 -5.82 7.67
N ILE A 184 -8.60 -5.90 8.82
CA ILE A 184 -7.22 -5.46 9.02
C ILE A 184 -6.44 -6.63 9.63
N SER A 185 -5.51 -7.24 8.90
CA SER A 185 -4.64 -8.27 9.48
C SER A 185 -3.54 -7.61 10.31
N LEU A 186 -3.31 -8.13 11.53
CA LEU A 186 -2.37 -7.55 12.50
C LEU A 186 -0.91 -7.53 12.03
N GLY A 187 -0.56 -8.44 11.11
CA GLY A 187 0.83 -8.67 10.72
C GLY A 187 1.63 -9.31 11.84
N ASP A 188 2.95 -9.09 11.83
CA ASP A 188 3.83 -9.55 12.91
C ASP A 188 3.59 -8.71 14.18
N TYR A 189 3.14 -9.37 15.26
CA TYR A 189 2.79 -8.67 16.49
C TYR A 189 3.97 -8.12 17.29
N ASN A 190 5.22 -8.52 16.99
CA ASN A 190 6.41 -7.92 17.57
C ASN A 190 6.98 -6.80 16.68
N GLY A 191 6.45 -6.61 15.47
CA GLY A 191 6.71 -5.44 14.64
C GLY A 191 5.82 -4.25 15.02
N ILE A 192 5.84 -3.20 14.19
CA ILE A 192 5.04 -1.99 14.40
C ILE A 192 3.56 -2.14 14.03
N GLY A 193 3.14 -3.26 13.45
CA GLY A 193 1.77 -3.49 12.99
C GLY A 193 0.70 -3.15 14.04
N PRO A 194 0.77 -3.71 15.26
CA PRO A 194 -0.15 -3.35 16.34
C PRO A 194 -0.15 -1.86 16.68
N GLU A 195 1.03 -1.20 16.70
CA GLU A 195 1.17 0.22 17.03
C GLU A 195 0.47 1.12 16.00
N VAL A 196 0.78 0.93 14.72
CA VAL A 196 0.20 1.78 13.65
C VAL A 196 -1.30 1.53 13.47
N ILE A 197 -1.78 0.29 13.68
CA ILE A 197 -3.22 -0.02 13.64
C ILE A 197 -3.95 0.70 14.77
N LEU A 198 -3.42 0.65 16.00
CA LEU A 198 -4.04 1.30 17.14
C LEU A 198 -4.09 2.81 16.96
N LYS A 199 -2.98 3.43 16.56
CA LYS A 199 -2.90 4.88 16.30
C LYS A 199 -3.87 5.32 15.20
N ALA A 200 -3.92 4.60 14.07
CA ALA A 200 -4.82 4.92 12.96
C ALA A 200 -6.30 4.87 13.36
N LEU A 201 -6.67 3.92 14.24
CA LEU A 201 -8.07 3.64 14.59
C LEU A 201 -8.56 4.37 15.85
N GLN A 202 -7.67 4.98 16.65
CA GLN A 202 -8.07 5.58 17.94
C GLN A 202 -9.07 6.74 17.78
N TYR A 203 -9.01 7.44 16.64
CA TYR A 203 -9.90 8.53 16.34
C TYR A 203 -11.14 7.97 15.64
N ASN A 204 -12.33 8.17 16.23
CA ASN A 204 -13.62 7.68 15.72
C ASN A 204 -14.01 8.15 14.29
N ARG A 205 -13.11 8.80 13.55
CA ARG A 205 -13.30 9.23 12.15
C ARG A 205 -13.54 8.04 11.23
N LEU A 206 -12.75 6.98 11.34
CA LEU A 206 -12.90 5.78 10.49
C LEU A 206 -14.22 5.04 10.76
N GLN A 207 -14.67 4.98 12.02
CA GLN A 207 -15.95 4.36 12.42
C GLN A 207 -17.19 5.06 11.83
N LYS A 208 -17.03 6.28 11.29
CA LYS A 208 -18.11 6.99 10.59
C LYS A 208 -18.27 6.54 9.13
N ILE A 209 -17.20 6.05 8.51
CA ILE A 209 -17.17 5.71 7.09
C ILE A 209 -17.06 4.21 6.82
N CYS A 210 -16.61 3.41 7.81
CA CYS A 210 -16.53 1.97 7.73
C CYS A 210 -16.62 1.30 9.12
N THR A 211 -16.73 -0.03 9.13
CA THR A 211 -16.62 -0.88 10.31
C THR A 211 -15.26 -1.59 10.29
N PRO A 212 -14.28 -1.15 11.09
CA PRO A 212 -12.98 -1.80 11.14
C PRO A 212 -13.02 -3.08 11.98
N VAL A 213 -12.43 -4.14 11.44
CA VAL A 213 -12.30 -5.45 12.09
C VAL A 213 -10.84 -5.89 12.05
N ILE A 214 -10.19 -5.90 13.22
CA ILE A 214 -8.80 -6.35 13.35
C ILE A 214 -8.80 -7.87 13.52
N TYR A 215 -8.16 -8.57 12.59
CA TYR A 215 -7.82 -9.99 12.70
C TYR A 215 -6.47 -10.08 13.41
N GLY A 216 -6.50 -10.46 14.69
CA GLY A 216 -5.38 -10.28 15.60
C GLY A 216 -5.56 -11.00 16.93
N SER A 217 -5.12 -10.36 18.02
CA SER A 217 -5.34 -10.84 19.40
C SER A 217 -5.67 -9.63 20.30
N MET A 218 -6.75 -9.77 21.07
CA MET A 218 -7.12 -8.77 22.07
C MET A 218 -6.00 -8.60 23.13
N ARG A 219 -5.30 -9.69 23.49
CA ARG A 219 -4.21 -9.64 24.47
C ARG A 219 -3.01 -8.85 23.94
N VAL A 220 -2.63 -9.08 22.68
CA VAL A 220 -1.57 -8.31 22.00
C VAL A 220 -1.95 -6.83 21.93
N LEU A 221 -3.14 -6.52 21.42
CA LEU A 221 -3.58 -5.12 21.28
C LEU A 221 -3.65 -4.40 22.64
N ASN A 222 -4.11 -5.07 23.70
CA ASN A 222 -4.09 -4.50 25.05
C ASN A 222 -2.68 -4.28 25.58
N ARG A 223 -1.70 -5.15 25.25
CA ARG A 223 -0.29 -4.92 25.58
C ARG A 223 0.22 -3.64 24.91
N TYR A 224 -0.05 -3.44 23.62
CA TYR A 224 0.36 -2.23 22.91
C TYR A 224 -0.41 -0.99 23.40
N ARG A 225 -1.71 -1.06 23.65
CA ARG A 225 -2.46 0.05 24.27
C ARG A 225 -1.87 0.51 25.59
N ASN A 226 -1.33 -0.41 26.39
CA ASN A 226 -0.63 -0.08 27.62
C ASN A 226 0.71 0.63 27.36
N LEU A 227 1.48 0.19 26.37
CA LEU A 227 2.76 0.81 25.98
C LEU A 227 2.56 2.23 25.44
N LEU A 228 1.49 2.45 24.67
CA LEU A 228 1.16 3.70 23.99
C LEU A 228 0.28 4.65 24.82
N ASN A 229 -0.03 4.31 26.08
CA ASN A 229 -0.93 5.06 26.95
C ASN A 229 -2.36 5.27 26.40
N MET A 230 -2.89 4.31 25.63
CA MET A 230 -4.22 4.34 24.99
C MET A 230 -5.29 3.56 25.78
N LYS A 231 -5.28 3.68 27.12
CA LYS A 231 -6.16 2.89 28.00
C LYS A 231 -7.62 3.32 27.96
N ASP A 232 -7.90 4.58 27.65
CA ASP A 232 -9.26 5.12 27.64
C ASP A 232 -10.10 4.70 26.42
N TRP A 233 -9.44 4.15 25.39
CA TRP A 233 -10.10 3.74 24.16
C TRP A 233 -10.46 2.26 24.14
N ASN A 234 -11.76 1.92 24.15
CA ASN A 234 -12.20 0.52 24.21
C ASN A 234 -12.26 -0.16 22.84
N LEU A 235 -11.76 -1.40 22.80
CA LEU A 235 -11.89 -2.33 21.67
C LEU A 235 -13.00 -3.34 21.95
N ASN A 236 -13.73 -3.76 20.91
CA ASN A 236 -14.77 -4.77 21.01
C ASN A 236 -14.23 -6.15 20.59
N GLY A 237 -14.16 -7.11 21.51
CA GLY A 237 -13.82 -8.48 21.16
C GLY A 237 -15.03 -9.19 20.56
N ALA A 238 -14.87 -9.78 19.38
CA ALA A 238 -15.90 -10.57 18.70
C ALA A 238 -15.37 -11.96 18.36
N PRO A 239 -16.08 -13.06 18.68
CA PRO A 239 -15.64 -14.41 18.30
C PRO A 239 -15.67 -14.64 16.79
N THR A 240 -16.62 -14.01 16.10
CA THR A 240 -16.82 -14.15 14.65
C THR A 240 -17.26 -12.82 14.04
N ILE A 241 -17.12 -12.71 12.72
CA ILE A 241 -17.54 -11.53 11.95
C ILE A 241 -19.04 -11.23 12.07
N GLY A 242 -19.89 -12.25 12.29
CA GLY A 242 -21.33 -12.05 12.48
C GLY A 242 -21.72 -11.44 13.83
N GLN A 243 -20.75 -11.24 14.74
CA GLN A 243 -20.95 -10.72 16.09
C GLN A 243 -20.25 -9.38 16.31
N ILE A 244 -19.83 -8.71 15.23
CA ILE A 244 -19.18 -7.40 15.30
C ILE A 244 -20.16 -6.28 15.64
N SER A 245 -19.63 -5.19 16.18
CA SER A 245 -20.35 -3.93 16.38
C SER A 245 -19.93 -2.91 15.34
N HIS A 246 -20.87 -2.43 14.53
CA HIS A 246 -20.65 -1.38 13.53
C HIS A 246 -20.34 0.02 14.12
N LYS A 247 -20.36 0.15 15.45
CA LYS A 247 -20.07 1.40 16.17
C LYS A 247 -18.71 1.39 16.88
N MET A 248 -17.99 0.28 16.83
CA MET A 248 -16.76 0.06 17.58
C MET A 248 -15.67 -0.48 16.66
N THR A 249 -14.42 -0.38 17.09
CA THR A 249 -13.33 -1.15 16.49
C THR A 249 -13.38 -2.57 17.02
N ASN A 250 -13.54 -3.53 16.12
CA ASN A 250 -13.70 -4.94 16.46
C ASN A 250 -12.37 -5.68 16.41
N VAL A 251 -12.22 -6.72 17.23
CA VAL A 251 -11.07 -7.60 17.24
C VAL A 251 -11.56 -9.04 17.22
N ILE A 252 -11.16 -9.78 16.19
CA ILE A 252 -11.34 -11.23 16.10
C ILE A 252 -10.01 -11.87 16.47
N THR A 253 -10.01 -12.69 17.53
CA THR A 253 -8.82 -13.43 17.93
C THR A 253 -8.59 -14.61 16.99
N CYS A 254 -7.47 -14.64 16.26
CA CYS A 254 -7.24 -15.60 15.17
C CYS A 254 -6.48 -16.87 15.59
N TRP A 255 -5.93 -16.94 16.79
CA TRP A 255 -5.18 -18.10 17.30
C TRP A 255 -5.31 -18.26 18.83
N PRO A 256 -5.00 -19.44 19.40
CA PRO A 256 -4.92 -19.64 20.85
C PRO A 256 -3.77 -18.82 21.46
N ASP A 257 -4.09 -17.64 21.99
CA ASP A 257 -3.10 -16.63 22.37
C ASP A 257 -2.68 -16.66 23.84
N GLN A 258 -3.11 -17.65 24.64
CA GLN A 258 -3.01 -17.61 26.11
C GLN A 258 -1.56 -17.64 26.64
N ASN A 259 -0.65 -18.31 25.93
CA ASN A 259 0.74 -18.53 26.39
C ASN A 259 1.79 -17.77 25.57
N GLN A 260 1.36 -16.81 24.74
CA GLN A 260 2.28 -16.15 23.82
C GLN A 260 3.09 -15.05 24.52
N ASP A 261 4.42 -15.10 24.42
CA ASP A 261 5.26 -13.99 24.87
C ASP A 261 5.22 -12.85 23.84
N ILE A 262 5.01 -11.63 24.31
CA ILE A 262 4.85 -10.42 23.48
C ILE A 262 6.04 -9.51 23.79
N GLN A 263 7.02 -9.52 22.89
CA GLN A 263 8.30 -8.82 23.02
C GLN A 263 8.48 -7.89 21.81
N PRO A 264 7.89 -6.68 21.84
CA PRO A 264 8.06 -5.72 20.76
C PRO A 264 9.54 -5.53 20.40
N GLY A 265 9.83 -5.65 19.11
CA GLY A 265 11.16 -5.56 18.54
C GLY A 265 11.96 -6.85 18.46
N GLN A 266 11.41 -7.98 18.95
CA GLN A 266 12.05 -9.29 18.81
C GLN A 266 11.39 -10.13 17.72
N VAL A 267 12.18 -10.61 16.77
CA VAL A 267 11.71 -11.55 15.75
C VAL A 267 11.54 -12.92 16.39
N THR A 268 10.32 -13.46 16.41
CA THR A 268 10.06 -14.82 16.90
C THR A 268 9.26 -15.65 15.89
N PRO A 269 9.42 -16.98 15.85
CA PRO A 269 8.64 -17.86 14.97
C PRO A 269 7.13 -17.81 15.25
N GLU A 270 6.75 -17.69 16.52
CA GLU A 270 5.35 -17.65 16.92
C GLU A 270 4.65 -16.39 16.41
N ALA A 271 5.39 -15.28 16.30
CA ALA A 271 4.87 -14.05 15.70
C ALA A 271 4.59 -14.22 14.20
N GLY A 272 5.45 -14.96 13.49
CA GLY A 272 5.22 -15.34 12.11
C GLY A 272 3.98 -16.22 11.94
N GLN A 273 3.84 -17.26 12.77
CA GLN A 273 2.68 -18.16 12.75
C GLN A 273 1.37 -17.43 13.06
N ALA A 274 1.36 -16.57 14.08
CA ALA A 274 0.20 -15.75 14.41
C ALA A 274 -0.17 -14.79 13.27
N ALA A 275 0.82 -14.15 12.64
CA ALA A 275 0.60 -13.27 11.50
C ALA A 275 -0.07 -14.01 10.33
N PHE A 276 0.38 -15.24 10.04
CA PHE A 276 -0.23 -16.09 9.02
C PHE A 276 -1.67 -16.47 9.39
N ALA A 277 -1.93 -16.91 10.63
CA ALA A 277 -3.28 -17.24 11.10
C ALA A 277 -4.24 -16.05 10.98
N CYS A 278 -3.76 -14.83 11.25
CA CYS A 278 -4.54 -13.61 11.04
C CYS A 278 -4.89 -13.39 9.57
N LEU A 279 -3.89 -13.52 8.69
CA LEU A 279 -4.07 -13.33 7.25
C LEU A 279 -5.03 -14.38 6.68
N GLN A 280 -4.84 -15.66 7.01
CA GLN A 280 -5.69 -16.76 6.57
C GLN A 280 -7.14 -16.53 6.99
N ARG A 281 -7.37 -16.23 8.27
CA ARG A 281 -8.72 -15.98 8.78
C ARG A 281 -9.42 -14.79 8.11
N ALA A 282 -8.67 -13.72 7.85
CA ALA A 282 -9.19 -12.56 7.14
C ALA A 282 -9.51 -12.88 5.67
N VAL A 283 -8.69 -13.70 5.01
CA VAL A 283 -8.93 -14.14 3.63
C VAL A 283 -10.14 -15.06 3.54
N ASP A 284 -10.35 -15.96 4.51
CA ASP A 284 -11.54 -16.82 4.56
C ASP A 284 -12.83 -15.98 4.61
N ASP A 285 -12.90 -15.01 5.53
CA ASP A 285 -14.07 -14.12 5.64
C ASP A 285 -14.21 -13.22 4.39
N LEU A 286 -13.11 -12.82 3.76
CA LEU A 286 -13.11 -12.05 2.50
C LEU A 286 -13.66 -12.88 1.32
N LYS A 287 -13.29 -14.16 1.22
CA LYS A 287 -13.80 -15.11 0.21
C LYS A 287 -15.29 -15.36 0.36
N GLU A 288 -15.75 -15.41 1.60
CA GLU A 288 -17.17 -15.59 1.94
C GLU A 288 -17.99 -14.29 1.77
N GLY A 289 -17.37 -13.18 1.32
CA GLY A 289 -18.06 -11.91 1.08
C GLY A 289 -18.47 -11.17 2.35
N LYS A 290 -17.89 -11.51 3.50
CA LYS A 290 -18.19 -10.86 4.79
C LYS A 290 -17.35 -9.59 5.03
N LEU A 291 -16.35 -9.36 4.19
CA LEU A 291 -15.51 -8.16 4.19
C LEU A 291 -15.60 -7.50 2.82
N ASP A 292 -15.66 -6.18 2.78
CA ASP A 292 -15.61 -5.41 1.54
C ASP A 292 -14.16 -5.18 1.06
N ALA A 293 -13.20 -5.14 2.01
CA ALA A 293 -11.78 -5.01 1.71
C ALA A 293 -10.88 -5.56 2.82
N LEU A 294 -9.63 -5.84 2.47
CA LEU A 294 -8.57 -6.27 3.38
C LEU A 294 -7.40 -5.29 3.36
N VAL A 295 -7.02 -4.81 4.54
CA VAL A 295 -5.78 -4.06 4.78
C VAL A 295 -4.79 -4.97 5.49
N THR A 296 -3.59 -5.14 4.96
CA THR A 296 -2.60 -6.04 5.58
C THR A 296 -1.49 -5.26 6.24
N ALA A 297 -1.29 -5.42 7.55
CA ALA A 297 -0.10 -4.87 8.20
C ALA A 297 1.18 -5.64 7.84
N PRO A 298 2.38 -5.07 8.08
CA PRO A 298 3.63 -5.69 7.68
C PRO A 298 3.89 -7.06 8.32
N ILE A 299 4.42 -7.98 7.52
CA ILE A 299 4.87 -9.31 7.94
C ILE A 299 6.32 -9.48 7.54
N ASN A 300 7.09 -10.18 8.38
CA ASN A 300 8.44 -10.58 8.04
C ASN A 300 8.42 -11.91 7.27
N LYS A 301 8.91 -11.90 6.02
CA LYS A 301 8.90 -13.09 5.16
C LYS A 301 9.77 -14.23 5.69
N TYR A 302 10.78 -13.94 6.50
CA TYR A 302 11.71 -14.96 7.00
C TYR A 302 11.16 -15.74 8.18
N ASN A 303 10.37 -15.12 9.06
CA ASN A 303 9.88 -15.78 10.29
C ASN A 303 8.51 -16.47 10.12
N ILE A 304 7.74 -16.10 9.10
CA ILE A 304 6.44 -16.71 8.79
C ILE A 304 6.57 -18.11 8.14
N GLN A 305 7.78 -18.50 7.76
CA GLN A 305 8.03 -19.81 7.17
C GLN A 305 7.78 -20.91 8.21
N SER A 306 7.08 -21.97 7.83
CA SER A 306 6.89 -23.17 8.65
C SER A 306 7.12 -24.43 7.83
N GLU A 307 7.22 -25.59 8.50
CA GLU A 307 7.28 -26.88 7.81
C GLU A 307 6.00 -27.15 7.01
N GLU A 308 4.88 -26.63 7.48
CA GLU A 308 3.55 -26.83 6.91
C GLU A 308 3.24 -25.83 5.77
N PHE A 309 3.92 -24.68 5.75
CA PHE A 309 3.62 -23.61 4.81
C PHE A 309 4.82 -22.72 4.49
N LYS A 310 5.09 -22.56 3.19
CA LYS A 310 6.12 -21.65 2.67
C LYS A 310 5.47 -20.40 2.15
N PHE A 311 5.49 -19.32 2.94
CA PHE A 311 4.84 -18.07 2.56
C PHE A 311 5.63 -17.35 1.45
N PRO A 312 5.04 -17.14 0.27
CA PRO A 312 5.72 -16.45 -0.84
C PRO A 312 5.73 -14.91 -0.65
N GLY A 313 4.77 -14.40 0.11
CA GLY A 313 4.45 -12.98 0.25
C GLY A 313 2.94 -12.76 0.25
N HIS A 314 2.49 -11.58 0.67
CA HIS A 314 1.06 -11.25 0.71
C HIS A 314 0.40 -11.37 -0.67
N THR A 315 1.01 -10.75 -1.67
CA THR A 315 0.46 -10.68 -3.03
C THR A 315 0.35 -12.07 -3.65
N GLU A 316 1.41 -12.87 -3.53
CA GLU A 316 1.47 -14.21 -4.08
C GLU A 316 0.53 -15.17 -3.35
N TYR A 317 0.43 -15.07 -2.01
CA TYR A 317 -0.54 -15.83 -1.23
C TYR A 317 -1.97 -15.51 -1.65
N LEU A 318 -2.33 -14.23 -1.73
CA LEU A 318 -3.67 -13.83 -2.14
C LEU A 318 -3.97 -14.28 -3.58
N ALA A 319 -3.02 -14.14 -4.51
CA ALA A 319 -3.21 -14.60 -5.89
C ALA A 319 -3.53 -16.10 -5.95
N GLN A 320 -2.82 -16.92 -5.17
CA GLN A 320 -3.12 -18.35 -5.04
C GLN A 320 -4.51 -18.58 -4.45
N GLU A 321 -4.83 -17.92 -3.34
CA GLU A 321 -6.11 -18.11 -2.64
C GLU A 321 -7.33 -17.72 -3.49
N PHE A 322 -7.20 -16.71 -4.34
CA PHE A 322 -8.27 -16.24 -5.23
C PHE A 322 -8.18 -16.80 -6.66
N GLY A 323 -7.24 -17.72 -6.94
CA GLY A 323 -7.07 -18.32 -8.27
C GLY A 323 -6.72 -17.30 -9.36
N VAL A 324 -6.03 -16.21 -8.99
CA VAL A 324 -5.68 -15.12 -9.91
C VAL A 324 -4.32 -15.43 -10.54
N PRO A 325 -4.25 -15.62 -11.87
CA PRO A 325 -3.02 -16.01 -12.54
C PRO A 325 -2.00 -14.87 -12.63
N ASP A 326 -2.46 -13.62 -12.61
CA ASP A 326 -1.58 -12.46 -12.64
C ASP A 326 -2.21 -11.24 -11.96
N ASN A 327 -1.36 -10.43 -11.34
CA ASN A 327 -1.75 -9.22 -10.63
C ASN A 327 -0.79 -8.07 -10.96
N LEU A 328 -1.19 -6.84 -10.68
CA LEU A 328 -0.34 -5.66 -10.83
C LEU A 328 -0.05 -5.08 -9.44
N MET A 329 1.22 -5.07 -9.06
CA MET A 329 1.70 -4.23 -7.97
C MET A 329 1.51 -2.77 -8.39
N PHE A 330 0.61 -2.08 -7.68
CA PHE A 330 0.19 -0.73 -8.03
C PHE A 330 0.35 0.18 -6.82
N MET A 331 1.41 0.98 -6.83
CA MET A 331 1.66 1.96 -5.79
C MET A 331 0.78 3.17 -6.03
N VAL A 332 -0.03 3.55 -5.06
CA VAL A 332 -1.03 4.62 -5.20
C VAL A 332 -0.91 5.63 -4.07
N SER A 333 -1.13 6.88 -4.44
CA SER A 333 -1.27 8.04 -3.55
C SER A 333 -2.27 9.00 -4.22
N GLU A 334 -2.61 10.10 -3.56
CA GLU A 334 -3.47 11.12 -4.15
C GLU A 334 -2.86 11.72 -5.43
N THR A 335 -1.54 11.89 -5.46
CA THR A 335 -0.85 12.66 -6.52
C THR A 335 -0.19 11.81 -7.61
N LEU A 336 0.03 10.52 -7.33
CA LEU A 336 0.81 9.64 -8.19
C LEU A 336 0.36 8.18 -8.05
N ARG A 337 0.18 7.50 -9.17
CA ARG A 337 -0.04 6.05 -9.26
C ARG A 337 1.00 5.41 -10.17
N VAL A 338 1.72 4.41 -9.69
CA VAL A 338 2.79 3.72 -10.42
C VAL A 338 2.63 2.22 -10.34
N GLY A 339 2.42 1.58 -11.48
CA GLY A 339 2.49 0.13 -11.62
C GLY A 339 3.83 -0.30 -12.21
N VAL A 340 4.21 -1.55 -11.98
CA VAL A 340 5.46 -2.12 -12.51
C VAL A 340 5.21 -3.35 -13.37
N VAL A 341 5.92 -3.47 -14.49
CA VAL A 341 5.88 -4.67 -15.35
C VAL A 341 6.56 -5.84 -14.66
N THR A 342 7.70 -5.58 -14.00
CA THR A 342 8.43 -6.56 -13.21
C THR A 342 8.55 -6.09 -11.76
N GLY A 343 8.08 -6.92 -10.82
CA GLY A 343 8.17 -6.68 -9.38
C GLY A 343 9.52 -7.08 -8.82
N HIS A 344 9.54 -7.97 -7.83
CA HIS A 344 10.76 -8.43 -7.15
C HIS A 344 11.56 -9.44 -8.00
N VAL A 345 12.29 -8.95 -9.02
CA VAL A 345 13.23 -9.76 -9.82
C VAL A 345 14.64 -9.17 -9.75
N PRO A 346 15.71 -9.99 -9.81
CA PRO A 346 17.07 -9.48 -9.92
C PRO A 346 17.22 -8.57 -11.15
N LEU A 347 17.95 -7.46 -11.03
CA LEU A 347 18.09 -6.47 -12.10
C LEU A 347 18.60 -7.09 -13.42
N GLY A 348 19.59 -7.98 -13.34
CA GLY A 348 20.12 -8.71 -14.50
C GLY A 348 19.10 -9.64 -15.19
N ARG A 349 17.95 -9.88 -14.56
CA ARG A 349 16.82 -10.65 -15.11
C ARG A 349 15.69 -9.79 -15.67
N VAL A 350 15.71 -8.48 -15.46
CA VAL A 350 14.61 -7.58 -15.89
C VAL A 350 14.41 -7.67 -17.40
N ARG A 351 15.49 -7.52 -18.18
CA ARG A 351 15.44 -7.50 -19.65
C ARG A 351 14.71 -8.70 -20.24
N GLN A 352 15.03 -9.94 -19.82
CA GLN A 352 14.38 -11.14 -20.39
C GLN A 352 12.89 -11.26 -19.99
N ASN A 353 12.46 -10.49 -18.99
CA ASN A 353 11.08 -10.47 -18.51
C ASN A 353 10.24 -9.33 -19.13
N ILE A 354 10.84 -8.42 -19.91
CA ILE A 354 10.13 -7.40 -20.67
C ILE A 354 9.71 -8.00 -22.01
N THR A 355 8.51 -8.59 -22.04
CA THR A 355 7.92 -9.16 -23.26
C THR A 355 6.67 -8.38 -23.65
N ARG A 356 6.30 -8.44 -24.93
CA ARG A 356 5.07 -7.83 -25.45
C ARG A 356 3.85 -8.23 -24.61
N ASP A 357 3.69 -9.53 -24.39
CA ASP A 357 2.53 -10.10 -23.69
C ASP A 357 2.46 -9.63 -22.25
N ARG A 358 3.61 -9.60 -21.54
CA ARG A 358 3.63 -9.14 -20.15
C ARG A 358 3.27 -7.66 -20.05
N ILE A 359 3.82 -6.81 -20.92
CA ILE A 359 3.48 -5.37 -20.92
C ILE A 359 1.99 -5.18 -21.23
N ALA A 360 1.46 -5.88 -22.24
CA ALA A 360 0.04 -5.81 -22.61
C ALA A 360 -0.87 -6.27 -21.46
N GLN A 361 -0.50 -7.35 -20.78
CA GLN A 361 -1.23 -7.86 -19.62
C GLN A 361 -1.26 -6.84 -18.48
N LYS A 362 -0.11 -6.25 -18.13
CA LYS A 362 -0.02 -5.23 -17.06
C LYS A 362 -0.78 -3.96 -17.41
N LEU A 363 -0.72 -3.51 -18.66
CA LEU A 363 -1.54 -2.40 -19.15
C LEU A 363 -3.04 -2.70 -19.05
N THR A 364 -3.44 -3.93 -19.34
CA THR A 364 -4.86 -4.35 -19.25
C THR A 364 -5.34 -4.30 -17.81
N LEU A 365 -4.57 -4.88 -16.88
CA LEU A 365 -4.86 -4.83 -15.44
C LEU A 365 -4.91 -3.39 -14.92
N MET A 366 -3.95 -2.54 -15.34
CA MET A 366 -3.91 -1.13 -14.95
C MET A 366 -5.13 -0.36 -15.48
N MET A 367 -5.47 -0.53 -16.75
CA MET A 367 -6.61 0.13 -17.39
C MET A 367 -7.94 -0.27 -16.73
N GLN A 368 -8.12 -1.56 -16.45
CA GLN A 368 -9.30 -2.07 -15.75
C GLN A 368 -9.38 -1.49 -14.34
N SER A 369 -8.27 -1.51 -13.60
CA SER A 369 -8.21 -0.97 -12.25
C SER A 369 -8.52 0.53 -12.21
N LEU A 370 -7.95 1.34 -13.11
CA LEU A 370 -8.24 2.78 -13.16
C LEU A 370 -9.74 3.08 -13.36
N LYS A 371 -10.44 2.26 -14.14
CA LYS A 371 -11.89 2.37 -14.32
C LYS A 371 -12.67 1.88 -13.11
N GLN A 372 -12.44 0.63 -12.73
CA GLN A 372 -13.25 -0.10 -11.75
C GLN A 372 -12.95 0.30 -10.30
N ASP A 373 -11.67 0.52 -9.98
CA ASP A 373 -11.19 0.78 -8.63
C ASP A 373 -11.05 2.26 -8.32
N PHE A 374 -10.77 3.08 -9.36
CA PHE A 374 -10.49 4.51 -9.20
C PHE A 374 -11.46 5.44 -9.95
N GLY A 375 -12.49 4.90 -10.60
CA GLY A 375 -13.59 5.69 -11.20
C GLY A 375 -13.19 6.52 -12.43
N ILE A 376 -12.07 6.19 -13.08
CA ILE A 376 -11.55 6.96 -14.22
C ILE A 376 -12.09 6.36 -15.52
N GLU A 377 -13.13 6.97 -16.10
CA GLU A 377 -13.81 6.45 -17.30
C GLU A 377 -12.88 6.27 -18.51
N LYS A 378 -11.95 7.23 -18.72
CA LYS A 378 -11.00 7.24 -19.84
C LYS A 378 -9.56 7.35 -19.33
N PRO A 379 -8.98 6.25 -18.79
CA PRO A 379 -7.68 6.31 -18.15
C PRO A 379 -6.57 6.67 -19.13
N LYS A 380 -5.72 7.62 -18.71
CA LYS A 380 -4.56 8.08 -19.45
C LYS A 380 -3.28 7.56 -18.79
N ILE A 381 -2.59 6.65 -19.47
CA ILE A 381 -1.43 5.94 -18.92
C ILE A 381 -0.15 6.38 -19.62
N ALA A 382 0.88 6.74 -18.84
CA ALA A 382 2.24 6.89 -19.32
C ALA A 382 3.02 5.59 -19.17
N VAL A 383 3.78 5.21 -20.18
CA VAL A 383 4.65 4.04 -20.18
C VAL A 383 6.10 4.51 -20.26
N LEU A 384 6.95 4.01 -19.37
CA LEU A 384 8.38 4.34 -19.37
C LEU A 384 9.14 3.43 -20.34
N GLY A 385 10.28 3.90 -20.85
CA GLY A 385 11.26 3.04 -21.51
C GLY A 385 11.92 2.08 -20.52
N LEU A 386 12.42 0.95 -21.00
CA LEU A 386 13.29 0.07 -20.22
C LEU A 386 14.69 0.69 -20.09
N ASN A 387 15.23 1.15 -21.21
CA ASN A 387 16.58 1.66 -21.32
C ASN A 387 16.65 3.15 -20.94
N PRO A 388 17.82 3.65 -20.51
CA PRO A 388 18.06 5.08 -20.40
C PRO A 388 17.70 5.79 -21.70
N HIS A 389 17.17 7.01 -21.61
CA HIS A 389 16.73 7.78 -22.77
C HIS A 389 15.68 7.06 -23.66
N ALA A 390 14.99 6.05 -23.11
CA ALA A 390 14.09 5.18 -23.89
C ALA A 390 14.76 4.58 -25.14
N GLY A 391 16.02 4.15 -24.99
CA GLY A 391 16.80 3.46 -26.01
C GLY A 391 17.56 4.37 -26.98
N GLU A 392 17.33 5.68 -26.98
CA GLU A 392 18.00 6.67 -27.86
C GLU A 392 18.06 6.19 -29.33
N GLU A 393 16.88 5.90 -29.89
CA GLU A 393 16.72 5.32 -31.24
C GLU A 393 17.57 4.06 -31.53
N GLY A 394 17.71 3.21 -30.51
CA GLY A 394 18.40 1.91 -30.61
C GLY A 394 19.85 1.97 -30.16
N LEU A 395 20.41 3.16 -29.95
CA LEU A 395 21.79 3.34 -29.51
C LEU A 395 22.05 2.74 -28.12
N LEU A 396 21.06 2.81 -27.22
CA LEU A 396 21.15 2.35 -25.83
C LEU A 396 20.32 1.09 -25.55
N GLY A 397 19.92 0.37 -26.61
CA GLY A 397 19.09 -0.82 -26.52
C GLY A 397 17.88 -0.73 -27.45
N ASN A 398 17.39 -1.89 -27.88
CA ASN A 398 16.37 -2.00 -28.93
C ASN A 398 14.99 -2.39 -28.39
N GLU A 399 14.84 -2.69 -27.10
CA GLU A 399 13.58 -3.15 -26.51
C GLU A 399 12.44 -2.14 -26.74
N GLU A 400 12.74 -0.85 -26.75
CA GLU A 400 11.75 0.17 -27.12
C GLU A 400 11.29 0.04 -28.56
N GLN A 401 12.19 -0.16 -29.52
CA GLN A 401 11.85 -0.27 -30.94
C GLN A 401 11.17 -1.61 -31.26
N ASP A 402 11.66 -2.70 -30.68
CA ASP A 402 11.25 -4.06 -31.01
C ASP A 402 9.97 -4.47 -30.27
N ILE A 403 9.75 -3.97 -29.05
CA ILE A 403 8.68 -4.45 -28.15
C ILE A 403 7.74 -3.31 -27.76
N ILE A 404 8.25 -2.24 -27.16
CA ILE A 404 7.40 -1.25 -26.47
C ILE A 404 6.67 -0.33 -27.47
N LYS A 405 7.39 0.38 -28.34
CA LYS A 405 6.81 1.30 -29.35
C LYS A 405 5.76 0.59 -30.23
N PRO A 406 6.00 -0.63 -30.77
CA PRO A 406 4.99 -1.34 -31.57
C PRO A 406 3.72 -1.67 -30.77
N LEU A 407 3.86 -2.08 -29.50
CA LEU A 407 2.72 -2.37 -28.64
C LEU A 407 1.90 -1.10 -28.35
N LEU A 408 2.56 0.01 -28.04
CA LEU A 408 1.87 1.28 -27.75
C LEU A 408 1.14 1.82 -28.99
N ALA A 409 1.73 1.67 -30.19
CA ALA A 409 1.07 2.02 -31.44
C ALA A 409 -0.21 1.19 -31.67
N GLU A 410 -0.17 -0.12 -31.40
CA GLU A 410 -1.37 -0.98 -31.47
C GLU A 410 -2.46 -0.49 -30.51
N TRP A 411 -2.11 -0.21 -29.25
CA TRP A 411 -3.06 0.26 -28.25
C TRP A 411 -3.67 1.60 -28.60
N ARG A 412 -2.87 2.53 -29.12
CA ARG A 412 -3.34 3.83 -29.61
C ARG A 412 -4.29 3.66 -30.80
N ASN A 413 -4.01 2.74 -31.72
CA ASN A 413 -4.89 2.45 -32.85
C ASN A 413 -6.23 1.83 -32.41
N LYS A 414 -6.26 1.14 -31.25
CA LYS A 414 -7.48 0.69 -30.57
C LYS A 414 -8.19 1.80 -29.77
N GLY A 415 -7.73 3.05 -29.87
CA GLY A 415 -8.31 4.20 -29.17
C GLY A 415 -7.94 4.29 -27.69
N GLN A 416 -7.00 3.48 -27.20
CA GLN A 416 -6.55 3.54 -25.80
C GLN A 416 -5.60 4.72 -25.59
N LEU A 417 -5.77 5.42 -24.47
CA LEU A 417 -4.98 6.60 -24.11
C LEU A 417 -3.66 6.20 -23.41
N VAL A 418 -2.82 5.43 -24.11
CA VAL A 418 -1.51 5.00 -23.62
C VAL A 418 -0.40 5.71 -24.40
N PHE A 419 0.56 6.30 -23.68
CA PHE A 419 1.58 7.17 -24.25
C PHE A 419 2.98 6.77 -23.78
N GLY A 420 3.98 6.98 -24.64
CA GLY A 420 5.38 6.66 -24.37
C GLY A 420 6.05 5.94 -25.56
N PRO A 421 7.15 5.22 -25.33
CA PRO A 421 7.88 5.14 -24.06
C PRO A 421 8.52 6.49 -23.70
N TYR A 422 8.50 6.86 -22.42
CA TYR A 422 9.18 8.05 -21.91
C TYR A 422 10.51 7.71 -21.21
N PRO A 423 11.56 8.54 -21.36
CA PRO A 423 12.77 8.40 -20.55
C PRO A 423 12.45 8.70 -19.08
N ALA A 424 12.75 7.76 -18.19
CA ALA A 424 12.26 7.80 -16.80
C ALA A 424 12.75 9.03 -16.02
N ASP A 425 14.04 9.35 -16.11
CA ASP A 425 14.67 10.49 -15.44
C ASP A 425 14.05 11.83 -15.87
N GLY A 426 13.98 12.09 -17.19
CA GLY A 426 13.37 13.29 -17.73
C GLY A 426 11.87 13.37 -17.42
N PHE A 427 11.17 12.23 -17.46
CA PHE A 427 9.74 12.15 -17.16
C PHE A 427 9.44 12.54 -15.71
N PHE A 428 10.16 11.99 -14.72
CA PHE A 428 9.96 12.35 -13.32
C PHE A 428 10.53 13.73 -12.99
N GLY A 429 11.70 14.08 -13.53
CA GLY A 429 12.37 15.37 -13.30
C GLY A 429 11.54 16.57 -13.78
N THR A 430 10.85 16.43 -14.91
CA THR A 430 9.93 17.46 -15.44
C THR A 430 8.51 17.37 -14.89
N ARG A 431 8.26 16.46 -13.95
CA ARG A 431 6.92 16.17 -13.38
C ARG A 431 5.89 15.78 -14.44
N GLY A 432 6.32 15.07 -15.48
CA GLY A 432 5.47 14.58 -16.57
C GLY A 432 4.30 13.72 -16.08
N TYR A 433 4.50 12.97 -14.98
CA TYR A 433 3.48 12.13 -14.34
C TYR A 433 2.19 12.86 -14.00
N LYS A 434 2.22 14.18 -13.71
CA LYS A 434 1.02 14.97 -13.39
C LYS A 434 0.01 15.10 -14.54
N LYS A 435 0.41 14.71 -15.76
CA LYS A 435 -0.44 14.75 -16.97
C LYS A 435 -1.16 13.43 -17.25
N PHE A 436 -1.02 12.45 -16.36
CA PHE A 436 -1.48 11.07 -16.53
C PHE A 436 -2.13 10.59 -15.24
N ASP A 437 -3.04 9.63 -15.38
CA ASP A 437 -3.74 9.02 -14.25
C ASP A 437 -2.89 7.92 -13.59
N ALA A 438 -2.00 7.30 -14.38
CA ALA A 438 -1.05 6.31 -13.91
C ALA A 438 0.21 6.25 -14.79
N VAL A 439 1.26 5.70 -14.20
CA VAL A 439 2.55 5.41 -14.86
C VAL A 439 2.82 3.92 -14.79
N LEU A 440 3.19 3.30 -15.91
CA LEU A 440 3.70 1.94 -15.97
C LEU A 440 5.23 1.98 -16.15
N ALA A 441 5.93 1.64 -15.08
CA ALA A 441 7.38 1.44 -15.08
C ALA A 441 7.75 0.01 -15.49
N MET A 442 8.92 -0.18 -16.08
CA MET A 442 9.37 -1.49 -16.55
C MET A 442 9.85 -2.39 -15.39
N TYR A 443 10.41 -1.81 -14.35
CA TYR A 443 10.91 -2.55 -13.18
C TYR A 443 10.73 -1.78 -11.87
N HIS A 444 10.85 -2.50 -10.76
CA HIS A 444 10.63 -2.04 -9.39
C HIS A 444 11.26 -0.67 -9.10
N ASP A 445 12.59 -0.58 -9.11
CA ASP A 445 13.28 0.64 -8.69
C ASP A 445 13.04 1.83 -9.62
N GLN A 446 12.75 1.59 -10.90
CA GLN A 446 12.39 2.65 -11.86
C GLN A 446 11.12 3.39 -11.44
N GLY A 447 10.15 2.67 -10.88
CA GLY A 447 8.87 3.22 -10.44
C GLY A 447 8.86 3.62 -8.97
N LEU A 448 9.48 2.81 -8.10
CA LEU A 448 9.33 2.97 -6.66
C LEU A 448 10.26 4.04 -6.07
N ILE A 449 11.46 4.25 -6.60
CA ILE A 449 12.32 5.37 -6.18
C ILE A 449 11.60 6.72 -6.33
N PRO A 450 11.07 7.10 -7.51
CA PRO A 450 10.36 8.35 -7.65
C PRO A 450 9.06 8.37 -6.85
N PHE A 451 8.31 7.26 -6.79
CA PHE A 451 7.10 7.19 -5.97
C PHE A 451 7.39 7.50 -4.50
N LYS A 452 8.36 6.81 -3.90
CA LYS A 452 8.79 7.03 -2.50
C LYS A 452 9.34 8.44 -2.29
N SER A 453 10.01 9.03 -3.28
CA SER A 453 10.54 10.39 -3.17
C SER A 453 9.44 11.47 -3.21
N ILE A 454 8.31 11.18 -3.88
CA ILE A 454 7.21 12.12 -4.08
C ILE A 454 6.10 11.94 -3.03
N ALA A 455 5.81 10.70 -2.64
CA ALA A 455 4.64 10.32 -1.85
C ALA A 455 4.99 9.38 -0.68
N PHE A 456 6.18 9.55 -0.06
CA PHE A 456 6.73 8.61 0.93
C PHE A 456 5.74 8.20 2.03
N GLU A 457 5.12 9.17 2.70
CA GLU A 457 4.32 8.95 3.90
C GLU A 457 2.89 8.51 3.58
N GLU A 458 2.40 8.88 2.41
CA GLU A 458 1.01 8.66 1.98
C GLU A 458 0.86 7.47 1.02
N GLY A 459 1.98 6.85 0.65
CA GLY A 459 2.02 5.74 -0.29
C GLY A 459 1.28 4.51 0.22
N VAL A 460 0.46 3.93 -0.64
CA VAL A 460 -0.26 2.67 -0.41
C VAL A 460 0.10 1.67 -1.49
N ASN A 461 0.41 0.44 -1.08
CA ASN A 461 0.55 -0.68 -2.01
C ASN A 461 -0.84 -1.30 -2.26
N PHE A 462 -1.35 -1.10 -3.47
CA PHE A 462 -2.59 -1.68 -3.95
C PHE A 462 -2.31 -2.84 -4.91
N THR A 463 -3.08 -3.93 -4.79
CA THR A 463 -2.92 -5.12 -5.64
C THR A 463 -4.04 -5.17 -6.68
N ALA A 464 -3.77 -4.60 -7.87
CA ALA A 464 -4.72 -4.57 -8.97
C ALA A 464 -4.84 -5.93 -9.66
N GLY A 465 -6.01 -6.21 -10.25
CA GLY A 465 -6.32 -7.50 -10.90
C GLY A 465 -6.96 -8.55 -9.98
N MET A 466 -7.14 -8.23 -8.70
CA MET A 466 -7.79 -9.12 -7.73
C MET A 466 -9.30 -8.92 -7.72
N PRO A 467 -10.11 -10.00 -7.56
CA PRO A 467 -11.57 -9.89 -7.44
C PRO A 467 -12.00 -9.19 -6.14
N VAL A 468 -11.09 -9.11 -5.17
CA VAL A 468 -11.27 -8.48 -3.87
C VAL A 468 -10.36 -7.26 -3.73
N VAL A 469 -10.72 -6.33 -2.85
CA VAL A 469 -9.92 -5.14 -2.56
C VAL A 469 -8.86 -5.49 -1.51
N ARG A 470 -7.58 -5.27 -1.84
CA ARG A 470 -6.50 -5.34 -0.87
C ARG A 470 -5.57 -4.14 -0.96
N THR A 471 -5.32 -3.53 0.20
CA THR A 471 -4.33 -2.45 0.38
C THR A 471 -3.32 -2.85 1.47
N SER A 472 -2.19 -2.14 1.49
CA SER A 472 -1.14 -2.31 2.49
C SER A 472 -0.38 -0.99 2.64
N PRO A 473 0.07 -0.66 3.86
CA PRO A 473 1.06 0.40 4.04
C PRO A 473 2.35 0.05 3.30
N ASP A 474 3.15 1.07 3.01
CA ASP A 474 4.37 1.00 2.22
C ASP A 474 5.65 0.93 3.07
N HIS A 475 5.53 0.41 4.31
CA HIS A 475 6.64 0.21 5.24
C HIS A 475 6.74 -1.25 5.71
N GLY A 476 7.91 -1.62 6.24
CA GLY A 476 8.17 -2.95 6.81
C GLY A 476 7.72 -3.08 8.27
N THR A 477 8.17 -4.15 8.93
CA THR A 477 7.86 -4.46 10.34
C THR A 477 8.57 -3.56 11.36
N ALA A 478 9.68 -2.91 10.97
CA ALA A 478 10.41 -1.91 11.78
C ALA A 478 10.59 -2.28 13.27
N TYR A 479 11.14 -3.48 13.51
CA TYR A 479 11.33 -4.03 14.87
C TYR A 479 12.13 -3.11 15.80
N ASP A 480 13.05 -2.32 15.27
CA ASP A 480 13.88 -1.38 16.03
C ASP A 480 13.08 -0.28 16.74
N ILE A 481 11.86 0.02 16.28
CA ILE A 481 10.97 1.04 16.87
C ILE A 481 9.67 0.48 17.45
N ALA A 482 9.43 -0.83 17.34
CA ALA A 482 8.18 -1.45 17.78
C ALA A 482 7.91 -1.26 19.28
N GLY A 483 6.72 -0.76 19.61
CA GLY A 483 6.28 -0.55 21.00
C GLY A 483 6.93 0.65 21.69
N LYS A 484 7.65 1.49 20.93
CA LYS A 484 8.32 2.69 21.44
C LYS A 484 7.53 3.98 21.22
N ASP A 485 6.34 3.89 20.63
CA ASP A 485 5.51 5.05 20.27
C ASP A 485 6.18 5.98 19.23
N LEU A 486 7.02 5.41 18.37
CA LEU A 486 7.77 6.15 17.33
C LEU A 486 7.27 5.87 15.92
N ALA A 487 6.46 4.83 15.72
CA ALA A 487 5.95 4.50 14.39
C ALA A 487 4.86 5.49 13.98
N ASP A 488 4.94 5.95 12.73
CA ASP A 488 3.97 6.83 12.10
C ASP A 488 2.82 5.99 11.50
N GLU A 489 1.58 6.31 11.85
CA GLU A 489 0.38 5.62 11.39
C GLU A 489 -0.13 6.08 10.02
N THR A 490 0.43 7.14 9.43
CA THR A 490 -0.10 7.80 8.24
C THR A 490 -0.29 6.83 7.08
N SER A 491 0.69 5.99 6.76
CA SER A 491 0.57 5.01 5.67
C SER A 491 -0.50 3.93 5.96
N MET A 492 -0.66 3.51 7.22
CA MET A 492 -1.74 2.59 7.62
C MET A 492 -3.11 3.26 7.46
N LEU A 493 -3.23 4.51 7.90
CA LEU A 493 -4.45 5.30 7.77
C LEU A 493 -4.82 5.51 6.30
N GLN A 494 -3.85 5.85 5.44
CA GLN A 494 -4.06 5.98 4.00
C GLN A 494 -4.44 4.64 3.35
N ALA A 495 -3.85 3.52 3.80
CA ALA A 495 -4.23 2.20 3.31
C ALA A 495 -5.69 1.86 3.64
N ILE A 496 -6.17 2.24 4.83
CA ILE A 496 -7.58 2.07 5.23
C ILE A 496 -8.49 2.99 4.40
N TYR A 497 -8.15 4.26 4.24
CA TYR A 497 -8.95 5.18 3.40
C TYR A 497 -9.03 4.69 1.95
N THR A 498 -7.89 4.31 1.37
CA THR A 498 -7.84 3.75 0.02
C THR A 498 -8.70 2.50 -0.11
N ALA A 499 -8.68 1.61 0.89
CA ALA A 499 -9.53 0.41 0.88
C ALA A 499 -11.03 0.77 0.88
N VAL A 500 -11.43 1.75 1.70
CA VAL A 500 -12.81 2.24 1.76
C VAL A 500 -13.24 2.86 0.42
N ASP A 501 -12.41 3.73 -0.14
CA ASP A 501 -12.73 4.44 -1.39
C ASP A 501 -12.82 3.47 -2.57
N VAL A 502 -11.86 2.56 -2.70
CA VAL A 502 -11.87 1.54 -3.77
C VAL A 502 -13.06 0.58 -3.61
N ALA A 503 -13.37 0.13 -2.39
CA ALA A 503 -14.51 -0.76 -2.16
C ALA A 503 -15.84 -0.08 -2.52
N ARG A 504 -16.01 1.19 -2.16
CA ARG A 504 -17.19 1.98 -2.57
C ARG A 504 -17.26 2.12 -4.08
N GLN A 505 -16.15 2.50 -4.71
CA GLN A 505 -16.08 2.69 -6.17
C GLN A 505 -16.38 1.40 -6.94
N ARG A 506 -15.91 0.24 -6.46
CA ARG A 506 -16.24 -1.06 -7.05
C ARG A 506 -17.73 -1.35 -6.98
N ARG A 507 -18.36 -1.09 -5.84
CA ARG A 507 -19.81 -1.29 -5.66
C ARG A 507 -20.58 -0.42 -6.65
N GLU A 508 -20.27 0.87 -6.72
CA GLU A 508 -20.87 1.81 -7.68
C GLU A 508 -20.64 1.37 -9.14
N TYR A 509 -19.41 0.94 -9.48
CA TYR A 509 -19.09 0.44 -10.81
C TYR A 509 -19.93 -0.79 -11.18
N MET A 510 -20.07 -1.76 -10.27
CA MET A 510 -20.88 -2.96 -10.50
C MET A 510 -22.38 -2.64 -10.65
N GLU A 511 -22.89 -1.67 -9.90
CA GLU A 511 -24.27 -1.19 -10.03
C GLU A 511 -24.51 -0.51 -11.39
N LEU A 512 -23.57 0.33 -11.84
CA LEU A 512 -23.64 0.99 -13.14
C LEU A 512 -23.59 -0.01 -14.29
N GLU A 513 -22.67 -1.00 -14.25
CA GLU A 513 -22.56 -2.04 -15.27
C GLU A 513 -23.81 -2.94 -15.31
N ALA A 514 -24.37 -3.29 -14.15
CA ALA A 514 -25.61 -4.05 -14.07
C ALA A 514 -26.81 -3.25 -14.59
N GLY A 515 -26.81 -1.93 -14.39
CA GLY A 515 -27.82 -1.01 -14.91
C GLY A 515 -27.71 -0.78 -16.43
N ALA A 516 -26.49 -0.77 -16.98
CA ALA A 516 -26.26 -0.60 -18.42
C ALA A 516 -26.71 -1.81 -19.27
N LEU A 517 -26.87 -2.98 -18.64
CA LEU A 517 -27.37 -4.21 -19.27
C LEU A 517 -28.90 -4.36 -19.19
N LYS A 518 -29.60 -3.44 -18.52
CA LYS A 518 -31.07 -3.35 -18.50
C LYS A 518 -31.55 -2.29 -19.48
#